data_AF-A0A0U1M8H4-F1
#
_entry.id   AF-A0A0U1M8H4-F1
#
_cell.length_a   1.000
_cell.length_b   1.000
_cell.length_c   1.000
_cell.angle_alpha   90.00
_cell.angle_beta   90.00
_cell.angle_gamma   90.00
#
_symmetry.space_group_name_H-M   'P 1'
#
loop_
_entity.id
_entity.type
_entity.pdbx_description
1 polymer ?
#
loop_
_entity_poly.entity_id
_entity_poly.type
_entity_poly.pdbx_seq_one_letter_code
_entity_poly.pdbx_strand_id
1 'polypeptide(L)'
;MLISSIFLFILRHPRTTWTSTSTSNPAARILDEDQAKMTYTFTTNSHPPALLTNKTLVYPTLANPTRTSNNHPVFNHAMHIRHAVFIEEQGCNPDAEIDADDARSWQYVIYANTTDTHDQEERAVAVVRLVPPPHAPHEALQEPARASELPAFDVRHEPYVKITRVAVIKEFRGLGLAAKVMRAAEEWAAENKESIDAMCRRVAGDDGIDEQGKGWTGLVGLHAQVQVEKMYQRMGYETNHSMGTWDEEGIQHVGMFKRVDLVEK
;
A
#
# COMPACT_ATOMS: atom_id res chain seq x y z
N MET A 1 -0.86 -12.88 28.40
CA MET A 1 -0.12 -14.04 27.85
C MET A 1 -1.13 -14.90 27.09
N LEU A 2 -1.43 -14.53 25.84
CA LEU A 2 -2.21 -15.27 24.83
C LEU A 2 -2.34 -14.36 23.59
N ILE A 3 -1.28 -14.29 22.78
CA ILE A 3 -1.33 -13.81 21.40
C ILE A 3 -0.67 -14.91 20.59
N SER A 4 -1.45 -15.95 20.30
CA SER A 4 -1.03 -17.08 19.48
C SER A 4 -2.16 -17.35 18.51
N SER A 5 -2.18 -16.64 17.39
CA SER A 5 -2.77 -17.02 16.08
C SER A 5 -2.79 -15.80 15.14
N ILE A 6 -1.62 -15.30 14.74
CA ILE A 6 -1.51 -14.39 13.58
C ILE A 6 -0.58 -15.09 12.59
N PHE A 7 -1.12 -16.03 11.82
CA PHE A 7 -0.43 -16.60 10.67
C PHE A 7 -1.43 -16.89 9.55
N LEU A 8 -0.94 -16.60 8.33
CA LEU A 8 -1.35 -17.15 7.03
C LEU A 8 -2.48 -16.40 6.29
N PHE A 9 -2.13 -15.63 5.25
CA PHE A 9 -2.43 -15.95 3.83
C PHE A 9 -2.21 -14.73 2.90
N ILE A 10 -0.99 -14.57 2.38
CA ILE A 10 -0.80 -13.85 1.10
C ILE A 10 -0.22 -14.75 -0.01
N LEU A 11 0.42 -15.90 0.28
CA LEU A 11 0.94 -16.76 -0.79
C LEU A 11 0.87 -18.26 -0.44
N ARG A 12 -0.25 -18.93 -0.74
CA ARG A 12 -0.25 -20.37 -1.09
C ARG A 12 -1.57 -20.76 -1.76
N HIS A 13 -1.54 -21.13 -3.02
CA HIS A 13 -2.38 -22.21 -3.53
C HIS A 13 -1.42 -23.28 -4.07
N PRO A 14 -1.59 -24.58 -3.76
CA PRO A 14 -0.79 -25.62 -4.38
C PRO A 14 -1.11 -25.68 -5.88
N ARG A 15 -0.08 -25.82 -6.70
CA ARG A 15 -0.25 -26.25 -8.10
C ARG A 15 -0.79 -27.67 -8.08
N THR A 16 -2.08 -27.84 -8.36
CA THR A 16 -2.64 -29.16 -8.63
C THR A 16 -2.51 -29.42 -10.12
N THR A 17 -1.46 -30.14 -10.51
CA THR A 17 -1.41 -30.81 -11.81
C THR A 17 -2.44 -31.93 -11.78
N TRP A 18 -3.49 -31.83 -12.59
CA TRP A 18 -4.40 -32.94 -12.84
C TRP A 18 -4.13 -33.49 -14.23
N THR A 19 -3.60 -34.71 -14.27
CA THR A 19 -3.81 -35.65 -15.36
C THR A 19 -4.53 -36.85 -14.78
N SER A 20 -5.76 -37.14 -15.19
CA SER A 20 -6.23 -38.52 -15.21
C SER A 20 -7.44 -38.70 -16.13
N THR A 21 -7.33 -39.78 -16.90
CA THR A 21 -8.24 -40.27 -17.93
C THR A 21 -9.48 -40.96 -17.32
N SER A 22 -10.62 -40.73 -17.98
CA SER A 22 -11.85 -41.53 -18.07
C SER A 22 -12.00 -42.80 -17.21
N THR A 23 -13.08 -42.86 -16.43
CA THR A 23 -14.09 -43.95 -16.55
C THR A 23 -15.44 -43.52 -16.00
N SER A 24 -16.49 -44.02 -16.65
CA SER A 24 -17.89 -43.58 -16.67
C SER A 24 -18.69 -43.78 -15.37
N ASN A 25 -19.45 -42.75 -14.95
CA ASN A 25 -20.67 -42.92 -14.15
C ASN A 25 -21.75 -41.93 -14.64
N PRO A 26 -22.96 -42.35 -15.09
CA PRO A 26 -23.92 -41.48 -15.75
C PRO A 26 -24.75 -40.55 -14.83
N ALA A 27 -24.51 -40.55 -13.52
CA ALA A 27 -25.36 -39.87 -12.54
C ALA A 27 -24.83 -38.51 -12.02
N ALA A 28 -23.66 -38.03 -12.48
CA ALA A 28 -23.04 -36.79 -11.99
C ALA A 28 -23.25 -35.57 -12.91
N ARG A 29 -24.34 -35.54 -13.69
CA ARG A 29 -24.48 -34.60 -14.83
C ARG A 29 -25.44 -33.42 -14.61
N ILE A 30 -25.72 -33.06 -13.37
CA ILE A 30 -26.54 -31.89 -13.03
C ILE A 30 -25.91 -31.26 -11.79
N LEU A 31 -25.69 -29.94 -11.80
CA LEU A 31 -24.99 -29.10 -10.82
C LEU A 31 -23.54 -28.69 -11.15
N ASP A 32 -23.19 -28.42 -12.41
CA ASP A 32 -21.92 -27.73 -12.74
C ASP A 32 -22.02 -26.73 -13.90
N GLU A 33 -23.17 -26.05 -13.99
CA GLU A 33 -23.43 -25.00 -14.99
C GLU A 33 -24.23 -23.86 -14.35
N ASP A 34 -23.59 -22.97 -13.57
CA ASP A 34 -23.99 -21.54 -13.50
C ASP A 34 -23.04 -20.60 -12.71
N GLN A 35 -21.71 -20.77 -12.77
CA GLN A 35 -20.80 -19.68 -12.40
C GLN A 35 -20.36 -18.95 -13.67
N ALA A 36 -21.15 -17.97 -14.09
CA ALA A 36 -20.66 -16.93 -14.98
C ALA A 36 -19.35 -16.38 -14.39
N LYS A 37 -18.24 -16.51 -15.12
CA LYS A 37 -16.98 -15.85 -14.75
C LYS A 37 -17.21 -14.35 -14.84
N MET A 38 -17.52 -13.73 -13.70
CA MET A 38 -17.64 -12.27 -13.59
C MET A 38 -16.39 -11.64 -14.20
N THR A 39 -16.58 -10.82 -15.24
CA THR A 39 -15.48 -10.07 -15.83
C THR A 39 -15.45 -8.66 -15.26
N TYR A 40 -14.24 -8.23 -14.88
CA TYR A 40 -14.02 -6.92 -14.28
C TYR A 40 -13.15 -6.06 -15.19
N THR A 41 -13.50 -4.79 -15.29
CA THR A 41 -12.58 -3.75 -15.75
C THR A 41 -12.06 -2.95 -14.56
N PHE A 42 -10.83 -2.45 -14.65
CA PHE A 42 -10.17 -1.79 -13.52
C PHE A 42 -9.65 -0.41 -13.88
N THR A 43 -10.12 0.61 -13.15
CA THR A 43 -9.68 2.01 -13.24
C THR A 43 -8.83 2.36 -12.02
N THR A 44 -8.00 3.40 -12.11
CA THR A 44 -7.18 3.89 -10.99
C THR A 44 -7.42 5.38 -10.81
N ASN A 45 -7.78 5.81 -9.61
CA ASN A 45 -7.86 7.23 -9.24
C ASN A 45 -6.88 7.53 -8.11
N SER A 46 -6.50 8.79 -7.97
CA SER A 46 -5.59 9.25 -6.93
C SER A 46 -6.22 10.32 -6.02
N HIS A 47 -5.67 10.43 -4.82
CA HIS A 47 -5.91 11.52 -3.88
C HIS A 47 -4.57 12.20 -3.57
N PRO A 48 -4.41 13.51 -3.85
CA PRO A 48 -3.19 14.23 -3.53
C PRO A 48 -3.07 14.49 -2.02
N PRO A 49 -1.89 14.90 -1.53
CA PRO A 49 -1.66 15.27 -0.14
C PRO A 49 -2.65 16.30 0.37
N ALA A 50 -3.30 16.01 1.50
CA ALA A 50 -4.26 16.92 2.15
C ALA A 50 -3.63 18.24 2.60
N LEU A 51 -2.32 18.25 2.88
CA LEU A 51 -1.52 19.46 3.14
C LEU A 51 -1.58 20.49 1.99
N LEU A 52 -1.99 20.10 0.78
CA LEU A 52 -2.22 21.03 -0.33
C LEU A 52 -3.58 21.73 -0.26
N THR A 53 -4.51 21.24 0.57
CA THR A 53 -5.92 21.64 0.57
C THR A 53 -6.41 22.23 1.90
N ASN A 54 -5.53 22.40 2.91
CA ASN A 54 -5.86 22.87 4.27
C ASN A 54 -6.99 22.08 4.96
N LYS A 55 -7.24 20.84 4.53
CA LYS A 55 -8.26 19.96 5.10
C LYS A 55 -7.61 19.00 6.08
N THR A 56 -8.19 18.90 7.27
CA THR A 56 -7.84 17.84 8.23
C THR A 56 -8.53 16.55 7.81
N LEU A 57 -7.73 15.51 7.60
CA LEU A 57 -8.23 14.17 7.30
C LEU A 57 -8.86 13.56 8.55
N VAL A 58 -10.00 12.90 8.37
CA VAL A 58 -10.73 12.25 9.46
C VAL A 58 -10.89 10.77 9.14
N TYR A 59 -10.68 9.90 10.12
CA TYR A 59 -10.93 8.47 9.97
C TYR A 59 -12.44 8.20 9.78
N PRO A 60 -12.88 7.56 8.67
CA PRO A 60 -14.29 7.18 8.50
C PRO A 60 -14.68 6.12 9.54
N THR A 61 -15.86 6.26 10.15
CA THR A 61 -16.37 5.29 11.14
C THR A 61 -17.63 4.62 10.60
N LEU A 62 -18.06 3.50 11.21
CA LEU A 62 -19.34 2.87 10.88
C LEU A 62 -20.54 3.83 11.01
N ALA A 63 -20.43 4.83 11.91
CA ALA A 63 -21.44 5.88 12.06
C ALA A 63 -21.37 6.93 10.94
N ASN A 64 -20.23 7.06 10.25
CA ASN A 64 -20.03 8.02 9.17
C ASN A 64 -19.15 7.48 8.03
N PRO A 65 -19.59 6.43 7.30
CA PRO A 65 -18.74 5.68 6.37
C PRO A 65 -18.43 6.49 5.10
N THR A 66 -19.40 7.26 4.59
CA THR A 66 -19.28 7.98 3.31
C THR A 66 -19.29 9.50 3.46
N ARG A 67 -19.47 10.01 4.68
CA ARG A 67 -19.89 11.40 4.95
C ARG A 67 -19.00 12.13 5.97
N THR A 68 -17.72 11.80 6.06
CA THR A 68 -16.76 12.79 6.56
C THR A 68 -16.68 13.89 5.51
N SER A 69 -17.57 14.89 5.59
CA SER A 69 -17.70 15.99 4.62
C SER A 69 -16.39 16.72 4.31
N ASN A 70 -15.38 16.53 5.17
CA ASN A 70 -14.05 17.10 5.02
C ASN A 70 -13.13 16.30 4.07
N ASN A 71 -13.31 14.98 3.93
CA ASN A 71 -12.41 14.15 3.14
C ASN A 71 -12.79 14.14 1.66
N HIS A 72 -11.79 13.90 0.81
CA HIS A 72 -12.01 13.56 -0.59
C HIS A 72 -12.59 12.14 -0.73
N PRO A 73 -13.51 11.86 -1.67
CA PRO A 73 -14.10 10.52 -1.85
C PRO A 73 -13.06 9.39 -2.02
N VAL A 74 -12.01 9.61 -2.81
CA VAL A 74 -10.93 8.63 -3.00
C VAL A 74 -10.20 8.30 -1.69
N PHE A 75 -10.04 9.28 -0.79
CA PHE A 75 -9.46 9.02 0.53
C PHE A 75 -10.39 8.14 1.38
N ASN A 76 -11.70 8.41 1.38
CA ASN A 76 -12.65 7.55 2.10
C ASN A 76 -12.62 6.11 1.59
N HIS A 77 -12.54 5.93 0.27
CA HIS A 77 -12.40 4.59 -0.34
C HIS A 77 -11.08 3.90 0.05
N ALA A 78 -9.97 4.63 0.07
CA ALA A 78 -8.69 4.12 0.57
C ALA A 78 -8.81 3.66 2.04
N MET A 79 -9.44 4.46 2.90
CA MET A 79 -9.63 4.12 4.31
C MET A 79 -10.53 2.91 4.51
N HIS A 80 -11.59 2.73 3.70
CA HIS A 80 -12.41 1.53 3.75
C HIS A 80 -11.61 0.26 3.42
N ILE A 81 -10.76 0.30 2.37
CA ILE A 81 -9.92 -0.85 2.01
C ILE A 81 -8.91 -1.14 3.13
N ARG A 82 -8.27 -0.11 3.66
CA ARG A 82 -7.30 -0.22 4.77
C ARG A 82 -7.98 -0.79 6.02
N HIS A 83 -9.17 -0.34 6.37
CA HIS A 83 -9.94 -0.86 7.49
C HIS A 83 -10.25 -2.34 7.34
N ALA A 84 -10.81 -2.74 6.20
CA ALA A 84 -11.16 -4.13 5.93
C ALA A 84 -9.93 -5.06 5.99
N VAL A 85 -8.77 -4.60 5.51
CA VAL A 85 -7.57 -5.43 5.41
C VAL A 85 -6.70 -5.40 6.66
N PHE A 86 -6.44 -4.24 7.25
CA PHE A 86 -5.52 -4.11 8.39
C PHE A 86 -6.23 -4.30 9.72
N ILE A 87 -7.44 -3.76 9.88
CA ILE A 87 -8.15 -3.82 11.18
C ILE A 87 -9.01 -5.08 11.25
N GLU A 88 -9.96 -5.26 10.34
CA GLU A 88 -10.90 -6.38 10.42
C GLU A 88 -10.21 -7.73 10.15
N GLU A 89 -9.36 -7.79 9.13
CA GLU A 89 -8.70 -9.04 8.75
C GLU A 89 -7.40 -9.32 9.53
N GLN A 90 -6.52 -8.32 9.71
CA GLN A 90 -5.21 -8.52 10.35
C GLN A 90 -5.19 -8.20 11.85
N GLY A 91 -6.23 -7.55 12.38
CA GLY A 91 -6.32 -7.22 13.81
C GLY A 91 -5.38 -6.10 14.25
N CYS A 92 -4.88 -5.26 13.33
CA CYS A 92 -4.10 -4.07 13.67
C CYS A 92 -4.93 -3.08 14.49
N ASN A 93 -4.26 -2.25 15.30
CA ASN A 93 -4.93 -1.25 16.12
C ASN A 93 -5.61 -0.18 15.24
N PRO A 94 -6.94 0.03 15.33
CA PRO A 94 -7.63 1.05 14.55
C PRO A 94 -7.14 2.48 14.80
N ASP A 95 -6.67 2.78 16.02
CA ASP A 95 -6.21 4.13 16.37
C ASP A 95 -4.92 4.54 15.65
N ALA A 96 -4.16 3.56 15.15
CA ALA A 96 -2.91 3.78 14.40
C ALA A 96 -3.13 3.88 12.88
N GLU A 97 -4.36 3.68 12.40
CA GLU A 97 -4.59 3.56 10.96
C GLU A 97 -4.46 4.91 10.25
N ILE A 98 -4.87 6.02 10.88
CA ILE A 98 -4.56 7.37 10.38
C ILE A 98 -3.35 7.93 11.12
N ASP A 99 -2.31 8.31 10.38
CA ASP A 99 -1.03 8.77 10.94
C ASP A 99 -0.58 10.12 10.35
N ALA A 100 0.56 10.62 10.83
CA ALA A 100 1.13 11.89 10.38
C ALA A 100 1.50 11.90 8.88
N ASP A 101 1.74 10.73 8.28
CA ASP A 101 2.09 10.62 6.86
C ASP A 101 0.86 10.76 5.95
N ASP A 102 -0.37 10.46 6.43
CA ASP A 102 -1.58 10.52 5.60
C ASP A 102 -1.81 11.91 4.98
N ALA A 103 -1.54 12.98 5.74
CA ALA A 103 -1.76 14.34 5.28
C ALA A 103 -0.79 14.78 4.16
N ARG A 104 0.41 14.19 4.11
CA ARG A 104 1.46 14.54 3.15
C ARG A 104 1.61 13.55 1.99
N SER A 105 0.83 12.48 1.98
CA SER A 105 0.98 11.38 1.03
C SER A 105 0.01 11.47 -0.15
N TRP A 106 0.45 10.96 -1.30
CA TRP A 106 -0.46 10.58 -2.38
C TRP A 106 -1.03 9.21 -2.09
N GLN A 107 -2.29 8.99 -2.47
CA GLN A 107 -2.92 7.67 -2.38
C GLN A 107 -3.50 7.30 -3.74
N TYR A 108 -3.36 6.04 -4.13
CA TYR A 108 -3.92 5.49 -5.35
C TYR A 108 -4.88 4.38 -5.00
N VAL A 109 -6.06 4.41 -5.60
CA VAL A 109 -7.12 3.42 -5.40
C VAL A 109 -7.49 2.82 -6.75
N ILE A 110 -7.50 1.49 -6.83
CA ILE A 110 -8.07 0.78 -7.97
C ILE A 110 -9.54 0.51 -7.69
N TYR A 111 -10.36 0.76 -8.70
CA TYR A 111 -11.78 0.43 -8.72
C TYR A 111 -12.07 -0.69 -9.70
N ALA A 112 -12.98 -1.58 -9.33
CA ALA A 112 -13.49 -2.64 -10.17
C ALA A 112 -14.90 -2.28 -10.66
N ASN A 113 -15.14 -2.42 -11.96
CA ASN A 113 -16.45 -2.27 -12.59
C ASN A 113 -16.87 -3.61 -13.20
N THR A 114 -18.09 -4.06 -12.88
CA THR A 114 -18.67 -5.28 -13.46
C THR A 114 -19.30 -4.99 -14.83
N THR A 115 -19.09 -5.87 -15.81
CA THR A 115 -19.61 -5.66 -17.17
C THR A 115 -21.02 -6.22 -17.38
N ASP A 116 -21.52 -7.06 -16.48
CA ASP A 116 -22.67 -7.94 -16.77
C ASP A 116 -24.00 -7.50 -16.12
N THR A 117 -24.03 -6.39 -15.39
CA THR A 117 -25.26 -5.89 -14.74
C THR A 117 -25.67 -4.53 -15.27
N HIS A 118 -26.99 -4.31 -15.43
CA HIS A 118 -27.58 -2.99 -15.70
C HIS A 118 -27.27 -1.97 -14.58
N ASP A 119 -26.81 -2.44 -13.42
CA ASP A 119 -26.20 -1.63 -12.37
C ASP A 119 -24.68 -1.75 -12.45
N GLN A 120 -24.04 -0.72 -13.01
CA GLN A 120 -22.58 -0.53 -12.96
C GLN A 120 -22.21 -0.08 -11.54
N GLU A 121 -21.90 -1.03 -10.65
CA GLU A 121 -21.39 -0.69 -9.32
C GLU A 121 -19.86 -0.62 -9.35
N GLU A 122 -19.32 0.60 -9.27
CA GLU A 122 -17.89 0.83 -9.12
C GLU A 122 -17.48 0.54 -7.67
N ARG A 123 -16.62 -0.47 -7.46
CA ARG A 123 -16.15 -0.87 -6.12
C ARG A 123 -14.67 -0.58 -5.95
N ALA A 124 -14.29 0.09 -4.87
CA ALA A 124 -12.88 0.26 -4.51
C ALA A 124 -12.29 -1.07 -4.00
N VAL A 125 -11.18 -1.53 -4.58
CA VAL A 125 -10.69 -2.91 -4.37
C VAL A 125 -9.21 -3.03 -4.02
N ALA A 126 -8.38 -2.03 -4.34
CA ALA A 126 -6.98 -2.01 -3.94
C ALA A 126 -6.51 -0.58 -3.66
N VAL A 127 -5.52 -0.44 -2.77
CA VAL A 127 -4.94 0.85 -2.40
C VAL A 127 -3.44 0.74 -2.18
N VAL A 128 -2.74 1.85 -2.42
CA VAL A 128 -1.37 2.10 -1.98
C VAL A 128 -1.22 3.56 -1.56
N ARG A 129 -0.35 3.81 -0.58
CA ARG A 129 0.05 5.15 -0.14
C ARG A 129 1.51 5.41 -0.50
N LEU A 130 1.76 6.52 -1.19
CA LEU A 130 3.08 7.02 -1.56
C LEU A 130 3.43 8.20 -0.66
N VAL A 131 4.36 7.97 0.27
CA VAL A 131 4.82 8.96 1.24
C VAL A 131 6.07 9.66 0.67
N PRO A 132 6.09 11.00 0.50
CA PRO A 132 7.29 11.70 0.09
C PRO A 132 8.37 11.68 1.17
N PRO A 133 9.65 11.93 0.84
CA PRO A 133 10.63 12.32 1.84
C PRO A 133 10.26 13.67 2.50
N PRO A 134 10.88 14.03 3.63
CA PRO A 134 11.82 13.19 4.40
C PRO A 134 11.07 12.19 5.29
N HIS A 135 11.78 11.21 5.88
CA HIS A 135 11.21 10.20 6.78
C HIS A 135 11.88 10.26 8.16
N ALA A 136 11.19 9.79 9.20
CA ALA A 136 11.82 9.60 10.50
C ALA A 136 12.98 8.60 10.41
N PRO A 137 14.03 8.73 11.26
CA PRO A 137 15.13 7.78 11.29
C PRO A 137 14.67 6.34 11.52
N HIS A 138 15.27 5.39 10.81
CA HIS A 138 14.97 3.96 10.95
C HIS A 138 15.17 3.46 12.37
N GLU A 139 16.14 4.03 13.09
CA GLU A 139 16.43 3.74 14.49
C GLU A 139 15.22 4.00 15.40
N ALA A 140 14.33 4.91 15.04
CA ALA A 140 13.09 5.17 15.79
C ALA A 140 12.13 3.97 15.78
N LEU A 141 12.23 3.09 14.79
CA LEU A 141 11.43 1.86 14.70
C LEU A 141 12.06 0.70 15.48
N GLN A 142 13.39 0.64 15.53
CA GLN A 142 14.12 -0.40 16.27
C GLN A 142 14.16 -0.12 17.78
N GLU A 143 14.26 1.15 18.15
CA GLU A 143 14.34 1.61 19.53
C GLU A 143 13.29 2.69 19.84
N PRO A 144 11.98 2.36 19.87
CA PRO A 144 10.92 3.36 20.08
C PRO A 144 11.08 4.18 21.37
N ALA A 145 11.71 3.60 22.41
CA ALA A 145 12.00 4.28 23.67
C ALA A 145 12.98 5.47 23.51
N ARG A 146 13.78 5.49 22.44
CA ARG A 146 14.74 6.55 22.13
C ARG A 146 14.27 7.46 21.00
N ALA A 147 13.07 7.24 20.44
CA ALA A 147 12.58 8.00 19.30
C ALA A 147 12.55 9.51 19.57
N SER A 148 12.31 9.96 20.81
CA SER A 148 12.33 11.38 21.18
C SER A 148 13.73 12.00 21.27
N GLU A 149 14.79 11.18 21.30
CA GLU A 149 16.20 11.63 21.28
C GLU A 149 16.73 11.80 19.86
N LEU A 150 16.03 11.25 18.86
CA LEU A 150 16.43 11.28 17.47
C LEU A 150 15.92 12.56 16.78
N PRO A 151 16.60 13.02 15.71
CA PRO A 151 16.07 14.09 14.89
C PRO A 151 14.72 13.69 14.28
N ALA A 152 13.86 14.67 14.02
CA ALA A 152 12.54 14.42 13.42
C ALA A 152 12.63 13.71 12.06
N PHE A 153 13.71 13.98 11.31
CA PHE A 153 13.94 13.48 9.97
C PHE A 153 15.35 12.92 9.81
N ASP A 154 15.46 11.87 9.01
CA ASP A 154 16.72 11.32 8.54
C ASP A 154 17.20 12.05 7.29
N VAL A 155 18.19 12.91 7.48
CA VAL A 155 18.82 13.69 6.41
C VAL A 155 20.15 13.07 5.94
N ARG A 156 20.59 11.99 6.59
CA ARG A 156 21.89 11.34 6.31
C ARG A 156 21.80 10.38 5.13
N HIS A 157 20.63 9.77 4.94
CA HIS A 157 20.39 8.84 3.83
C HIS A 157 19.78 9.57 2.63
N GLU A 158 20.04 9.01 1.44
CA GLU A 158 19.45 9.50 0.20
C GLU A 158 17.92 9.60 0.34
N PRO A 159 17.29 10.74 -0.02
CA PRO A 159 15.85 10.89 0.03
C PRO A 159 15.17 9.85 -0.85
N TYR A 160 14.14 9.19 -0.32
CA TYR A 160 13.35 8.21 -1.05
C TYR A 160 11.86 8.46 -0.85
N VAL A 161 11.05 8.09 -1.83
CA VAL A 161 9.59 7.98 -1.64
C VAL A 161 9.29 6.62 -1.04
N LYS A 162 8.41 6.55 -0.04
CA LYS A 162 8.08 5.31 0.65
C LYS A 162 6.71 4.79 0.24
N ILE A 163 6.67 3.55 -0.23
CA ILE A 163 5.41 2.83 -0.46
C ILE A 163 4.95 2.22 0.86
N THR A 164 3.72 2.53 1.26
CA THR A 164 3.08 2.04 2.48
C THR A 164 1.61 1.67 2.22
N ARG A 165 0.97 1.00 3.18
CA ARG A 165 -0.48 0.68 3.17
C ARG A 165 -0.95 -0.01 1.87
N VAL A 166 -0.14 -0.93 1.32
CA VAL A 166 -0.53 -1.74 0.17
C VAL A 166 -1.57 -2.75 0.62
N ALA A 167 -2.80 -2.64 0.12
CA ALA A 167 -3.90 -3.52 0.49
C ALA A 167 -4.78 -3.86 -0.72
N VAL A 168 -5.28 -5.09 -0.74
CA VAL A 168 -6.26 -5.58 -1.73
C VAL A 168 -7.35 -6.32 -0.97
N ILE A 169 -8.60 -5.96 -1.24
CA ILE A 169 -9.78 -6.63 -0.68
C ILE A 169 -9.74 -8.12 -1.05
N LYS A 170 -10.09 -8.97 -0.08
CA LYS A 170 -9.94 -10.43 -0.14
C LYS A 170 -10.47 -11.05 -1.43
N GLU A 171 -11.66 -10.64 -1.89
CA GLU A 171 -12.29 -11.18 -3.11
C GLU A 171 -11.53 -10.86 -4.41
N PHE A 172 -10.68 -9.83 -4.41
CA PHE A 172 -9.94 -9.37 -5.60
C PHE A 172 -8.46 -9.75 -5.58
N ARG A 173 -8.02 -10.56 -4.61
CA ARG A 173 -6.65 -11.07 -4.53
C ARG A 173 -6.39 -12.10 -5.63
N GLY A 174 -5.11 -12.30 -5.97
CA GLY A 174 -4.71 -13.20 -7.06
C GLY A 174 -4.87 -12.61 -8.47
N LEU A 175 -5.51 -11.44 -8.61
CA LEU A 175 -5.68 -10.74 -9.89
C LEU A 175 -4.53 -9.78 -10.25
N GLY A 176 -3.44 -9.78 -9.46
CA GLY A 176 -2.27 -8.91 -9.68
C GLY A 176 -2.48 -7.44 -9.34
N LEU A 177 -3.57 -7.07 -8.66
CA LEU A 177 -3.93 -5.67 -8.38
C LEU A 177 -2.93 -4.94 -7.49
N ALA A 178 -2.29 -5.62 -6.52
CA ALA A 178 -1.24 -5.03 -5.69
C ALA A 178 -0.07 -4.50 -6.55
N ALA A 179 0.41 -5.32 -7.49
CA ALA A 179 1.47 -4.91 -8.41
C ALA A 179 1.00 -3.81 -9.38
N LYS A 180 -0.27 -3.84 -9.79
CA LYS A 180 -0.85 -2.80 -10.67
C LYS A 180 -0.91 -1.44 -9.97
N VAL A 181 -1.39 -1.37 -8.73
CA VAL A 181 -1.51 -0.09 -8.02
C VAL A 181 -0.14 0.47 -7.64
N MET A 182 0.80 -0.38 -7.27
CA MET A 182 2.18 0.04 -7.01
C MET A 182 2.85 0.62 -8.25
N ARG A 183 2.74 -0.05 -9.41
CA ARG A 183 3.27 0.50 -10.67
C ARG A 183 2.69 1.87 -11.00
N ALA A 184 1.37 2.04 -10.84
CA ALA A 184 0.75 3.35 -11.06
C ALA A 184 1.32 4.45 -10.13
N ALA A 185 1.61 4.12 -8.87
CA ALA A 185 2.25 5.05 -7.94
C ALA A 185 3.72 5.34 -8.29
N GLU A 186 4.49 4.31 -8.68
CA GLU A 186 5.88 4.42 -9.12
C GLU A 186 6.03 5.23 -10.41
N GLU A 187 5.19 4.96 -11.42
CA GLU A 187 5.14 5.69 -12.69
C GLU A 187 4.80 7.15 -12.46
N TRP A 188 3.78 7.43 -11.65
CA TRP A 188 3.47 8.81 -11.29
C TRP A 188 4.64 9.48 -10.56
N ALA A 189 5.30 8.79 -9.62
CA ALA A 189 6.44 9.37 -8.92
C ALA A 189 7.56 9.76 -9.90
N ALA A 190 7.91 8.87 -10.82
CA ALA A 190 8.93 9.09 -11.85
C ALA A 190 8.65 10.33 -12.73
N GLU A 191 7.38 10.64 -12.99
CA GLU A 191 6.94 11.79 -13.78
C GLU A 191 6.78 13.09 -12.96
N ASN A 192 6.84 13.03 -11.64
CA ASN A 192 6.42 14.13 -10.75
C ASN A 192 7.44 14.48 -9.66
N LYS A 193 8.74 14.38 -10.00
CA LYS A 193 9.86 14.76 -9.12
C LYS A 193 9.67 16.12 -8.45
N GLU A 194 9.28 17.16 -9.19
CA GLU A 194 9.08 18.50 -8.64
C GLU A 194 8.00 18.56 -7.56
N SER A 195 6.91 17.79 -7.71
CA SER A 195 5.85 17.71 -6.72
C SER A 195 6.33 17.04 -5.43
N ILE A 196 7.15 16.00 -5.57
CA ILE A 196 7.77 15.28 -4.45
C ILE A 196 8.73 16.22 -3.70
N ASP A 197 9.63 16.89 -4.41
CA ASP A 197 10.59 17.83 -3.83
C ASP A 197 9.88 19.02 -3.16
N ALA A 198 8.81 19.53 -3.76
CA ALA A 198 8.02 20.62 -3.17
C ALA A 198 7.33 20.20 -1.87
N MET A 199 6.82 18.96 -1.81
CA MET A 199 6.24 18.44 -0.56
C MET A 199 7.32 18.21 0.51
N CYS A 200 8.49 17.71 0.11
CA CYS A 200 9.65 17.54 0.98
C CYS A 200 10.03 18.87 1.67
N ARG A 201 10.19 19.95 0.89
CA ARG A 201 10.42 21.31 1.41
C ARG A 201 9.27 21.84 2.27
N ARG A 202 8.02 21.52 1.92
CA ARG A 202 6.85 21.96 2.72
C ARG A 202 6.85 21.32 4.11
N VAL A 203 7.25 20.05 4.21
CA VAL A 203 7.20 19.29 5.46
C VAL A 203 8.36 19.64 6.38
N ALA A 204 9.56 19.79 5.83
CA ALA A 204 10.78 19.94 6.64
C ALA A 204 11.46 21.32 6.52
N GLY A 205 10.89 22.26 5.76
CA GLY A 205 11.48 23.58 5.58
C GLY A 205 12.88 23.48 4.94
N ASP A 206 13.82 24.26 5.47
CA ASP A 206 15.22 24.27 5.01
C ASP A 206 15.98 22.98 5.40
N ASP A 207 15.48 22.21 6.38
CA ASP A 207 16.05 20.93 6.82
C ASP A 207 15.59 19.74 5.96
N GLY A 208 14.72 19.98 4.96
CA GLY A 208 14.07 18.95 4.17
C GLY A 208 14.84 18.43 2.96
N ILE A 209 16.10 18.82 2.82
CA ILE A 209 16.95 18.39 1.72
C ILE A 209 18.06 17.55 2.35
N ASP A 210 18.56 16.52 1.63
CA ASP A 210 19.69 15.74 2.16
C ASP A 210 20.88 16.65 2.53
N GLU A 211 21.83 16.14 3.31
CA GLU A 211 23.02 16.90 3.72
C GLU A 211 23.76 17.55 2.54
N GLN A 212 23.54 17.09 1.29
CA GLN A 212 24.13 17.62 0.07
C GLN A 212 23.22 18.59 -0.70
N GLY A 213 22.03 18.90 -0.22
CA GLY A 213 21.09 19.80 -0.88
C GLY A 213 20.43 19.20 -2.14
N LYS A 214 20.43 17.87 -2.31
CA LYS A 214 19.81 17.20 -3.46
C LYS A 214 18.38 16.75 -3.14
N GLY A 215 17.46 17.03 -4.07
CA GLY A 215 16.09 16.52 -4.01
C GLY A 215 16.03 15.03 -4.34
N TRP A 216 14.83 14.46 -4.32
CA TRP A 216 14.60 13.03 -4.60
C TRP A 216 15.09 12.63 -6.00
N THR A 217 15.86 11.54 -6.12
CA THR A 217 16.48 11.10 -7.39
C THR A 217 15.98 9.75 -7.90
N GLY A 218 14.75 9.38 -7.56
CA GLY A 218 14.12 8.15 -8.04
C GLY A 218 14.21 6.94 -7.09
N LEU A 219 14.74 7.11 -5.87
CA LEU A 219 14.78 6.00 -4.91
C LEU A 219 13.39 5.75 -4.30
N VAL A 220 12.90 4.51 -4.40
CA VAL A 220 11.63 4.07 -3.83
C VAL A 220 11.92 3.03 -2.76
N GLY A 221 11.44 3.26 -1.54
CA GLY A 221 11.61 2.35 -0.40
C GLY A 221 10.29 1.75 0.07
N LEU A 222 10.34 0.58 0.69
CA LEU A 222 9.19 0.00 1.41
C LEU A 222 9.66 -0.89 2.56
N HIS A 223 8.77 -1.10 3.52
CA HIS A 223 8.94 -2.06 4.60
C HIS A 223 8.11 -3.29 4.23
N ALA A 224 8.78 -4.36 3.80
CA ALA A 224 8.11 -5.59 3.43
C ALA A 224 8.04 -6.52 4.64
N GLN A 225 6.88 -7.12 4.90
CA GLN A 225 6.83 -8.30 5.76
C GLN A 225 7.74 -9.36 5.15
N VAL A 226 8.55 -10.04 5.97
CA VAL A 226 9.55 -11.03 5.52
C VAL A 226 8.91 -12.10 4.61
N GLN A 227 7.65 -12.45 4.85
CA GLN A 227 6.91 -13.47 4.10
C GLN A 227 6.60 -13.08 2.65
N VAL A 228 6.57 -11.78 2.33
CA VAL A 228 6.26 -11.27 0.98
C VAL A 228 7.47 -10.64 0.27
N GLU A 229 8.66 -10.74 0.85
CA GLU A 229 9.92 -10.25 0.25
C GLU A 229 10.10 -10.70 -1.22
N LYS A 230 9.87 -11.99 -1.50
CA LYS A 230 9.96 -12.55 -2.87
C LYS A 230 8.96 -11.96 -3.86
N MET A 231 7.84 -11.42 -3.39
CA MET A 231 6.90 -10.70 -4.25
C MET A 231 7.52 -9.39 -4.72
N TYR A 232 8.10 -8.62 -3.79
CA TYR A 232 8.73 -7.34 -4.08
C TYR A 232 10.03 -7.50 -4.89
N GLN A 233 10.79 -8.58 -4.68
CA GLN A 233 11.93 -8.93 -5.53
C GLN A 233 11.52 -9.10 -7.00
N ARG A 234 10.38 -9.75 -7.27
CA ARG A 234 9.84 -9.87 -8.64
C ARG A 234 9.37 -8.55 -9.24
N MET A 235 9.20 -7.52 -8.41
CA MET A 235 8.87 -6.15 -8.85
C MET A 235 10.11 -5.26 -9.02
N GLY A 236 11.31 -5.81 -8.78
CA GLY A 236 12.60 -5.11 -8.91
C GLY A 236 13.09 -4.44 -7.62
N TYR A 237 12.50 -4.76 -6.47
CA TYR A 237 13.02 -4.30 -5.18
C TYR A 237 14.11 -5.23 -4.65
N GLU A 238 15.14 -4.63 -4.06
CA GLU A 238 16.24 -5.33 -3.42
C GLU A 238 16.21 -5.11 -1.91
N THR A 239 16.45 -6.17 -1.15
CA THR A 239 16.48 -6.11 0.32
C THR A 239 17.74 -5.39 0.78
N ASN A 240 17.57 -4.33 1.56
CA ASN A 240 18.68 -3.66 2.21
C ASN A 240 19.03 -4.36 3.53
N HIS A 241 19.98 -5.29 3.45
CA HIS A 241 20.42 -6.06 4.61
C HIS A 241 21.06 -5.22 5.74
N SER A 242 21.56 -4.00 5.46
CA SER A 242 22.15 -3.16 6.51
C SER A 242 21.10 -2.64 7.51
N MET A 243 19.82 -2.61 7.12
CA MET A 243 18.72 -2.23 7.99
C MET A 243 18.28 -3.34 8.95
N GLY A 244 18.80 -4.56 8.76
CA GLY A 244 18.41 -5.74 9.53
C GLY A 244 16.93 -6.11 9.36
N THR A 245 16.39 -6.78 10.37
CA THR A 245 14.97 -7.12 10.51
C THR A 245 14.43 -6.50 11.78
N TRP A 246 13.20 -5.98 11.75
CA TRP A 246 12.55 -5.39 12.94
C TRP A 246 11.10 -5.84 13.03
N ASP A 247 10.53 -5.70 14.23
CA ASP A 247 9.11 -5.94 14.48
C ASP A 247 8.33 -4.64 14.24
N GLU A 248 7.26 -4.72 13.44
CA GLU A 248 6.30 -3.64 13.23
C GLU A 248 4.91 -4.26 13.37
N GLU A 249 4.17 -3.84 14.41
CA GLU A 249 2.85 -4.39 14.78
C GLU A 249 2.84 -5.94 14.98
N GLY A 250 3.90 -6.51 15.56
CA GLY A 250 4.01 -7.95 15.81
C GLY A 250 4.41 -8.77 14.58
N ILE A 251 4.81 -8.11 13.49
CA ILE A 251 5.21 -8.74 12.23
C ILE A 251 6.65 -8.36 11.89
N GLN A 252 7.45 -9.35 11.52
CA GLN A 252 8.84 -9.12 11.10
C GLN A 252 8.89 -8.48 9.70
N HIS A 253 9.66 -7.40 9.59
CA HIS A 253 9.83 -6.63 8.37
C HIS A 253 11.31 -6.52 7.95
N VAL A 254 11.52 -6.27 6.66
CA VAL A 254 12.80 -5.89 6.04
C VAL A 254 12.62 -4.63 5.19
N GLY A 255 13.69 -3.84 5.09
CA GLY A 255 13.73 -2.68 4.22
C GLY A 255 14.06 -3.11 2.81
N MET A 256 13.28 -2.67 1.82
CA MET A 256 13.57 -2.96 0.42
C MET A 256 13.51 -1.69 -0.43
N PHE A 257 14.40 -1.59 -1.41
CA PHE A 257 14.53 -0.41 -2.25
C PHE A 257 14.57 -0.78 -3.73
N LYS A 258 14.07 0.14 -4.55
CA LYS A 258 14.10 0.08 -6.01
C LYS A 258 14.39 1.47 -6.53
N ARG A 259 15.18 1.58 -7.59
CA ARG A 259 15.33 2.85 -8.33
C ARG A 259 14.37 2.88 -9.51
N VAL A 260 13.70 4.01 -9.69
CA VAL A 260 12.92 4.31 -10.90
C VAL A 260 13.64 5.38 -11.71
N ASP A 261 13.60 5.23 -13.04
CA ASP A 261 14.13 6.23 -13.95
C ASP A 261 13.19 7.44 -13.98
N LEU A 262 13.72 8.63 -13.73
CA LEU A 262 12.94 9.86 -13.77
C LEU A 262 12.64 10.23 -15.22
N VAL A 263 11.41 10.66 -15.47
CA VAL A 263 11.01 11.15 -16.78
C VAL A 263 11.33 12.65 -16.85
N GLU A 264 12.32 13.01 -17.67
CA GLU A 264 12.61 14.40 -17.99
C GLU A 264 11.42 15.00 -18.77
N LYS A 265 10.93 16.17 -18.33
CA LYS A 265 9.86 16.93 -18.98
C LYS A 265 10.43 18.08 -19.79
#